data_AF-A0A259JXG4-F1
#
_entry.id   AF-A0A259JXG4-F1
#
_cell.length_a   1.000
_cell.length_b   1.000
_cell.length_c   1.000
_cell.angle_alpha   90.00
_cell.angle_beta   90.00
_cell.angle_gamma   90.00
#
_symmetry.space_group_name_H-M   'P 1'
#
loop_
_entity.id
_entity.type
_entity.pdbx_description
1 polymer ?
#
loop_
_entity_poly.entity_id
_entity_poly.type
_entity_poly.pdbx_seq_one_letter_code
_entity_poly.pdbx_strand_id
1 'polypeptide(L)'
;MSRRGPERAPSGSDRSRSPEVSSMSNVFFSAAAPALRSLTGAPADPSSGIAAAAHLLLPHLERGNRIDAVILRAAMEHAVGGSDAAGAWDWKTAYDACEAATVLFMRKFGPAIRKRAESSAAEQSLLGRIAALLPTQTRRSEESQTLQQFSTPLALGFVAASAAAISPADLVLEPSAGTGLLAIFAELARSRLVLNELAETRAALLGQLFPSVATTRYDAAHIHDHLDDAVRPSVVLMNPPFSAAAHVDGTVAGAALRHISSALARLADGGRLVAITGANLSPDHPTWREAFVRLQERGRVVFSAAIDGRVYTRHGTAVETRLTVIDRAPADDPTSFPASLGMAPDVGTLLQWVISRVPSRLPLHSAAVLPTPIHPVAVRPSRRPARQLPAVTGSSLDQEGTELAYETVDWKPAEGGNLTEALYEGYELQSIRIAGARPHPTRLVQSAAMASVAPPKPSYRPHLPADAVSVGLLSDA
;
A
#
# COMPACT_ATOMS: atom_id res chain seq x y z
N MET A 1 -3.09 17.32 -63.18
CA MET A 1 -2.63 16.39 -64.24
C MET A 1 -1.29 16.87 -64.78
N SER A 2 -0.27 16.00 -64.70
CA SER A 2 0.88 15.82 -65.61
C SER A 2 1.70 17.03 -66.09
N ARG A 3 3.00 17.05 -65.75
CA ARG A 3 4.17 16.71 -66.64
C ARG A 3 4.73 17.98 -67.33
N ARG A 4 6.03 18.19 -67.63
CA ARG A 4 7.18 17.34 -67.99
C ARG A 4 8.42 18.27 -68.10
N GLY A 5 9.65 17.78 -67.86
CA GLY A 5 10.92 18.38 -68.37
C GLY A 5 11.10 18.14 -69.89
N PRO A 6 12.30 18.20 -70.54
CA PRO A 6 13.67 17.98 -69.99
C PRO A 6 14.88 18.69 -70.71
N GLU A 7 16.10 18.40 -70.19
CA GLU A 7 17.42 18.09 -70.84
C GLU A 7 18.11 18.93 -71.95
N ARG A 8 19.46 19.10 -71.80
CA ARG A 8 20.51 18.49 -72.67
C ARG A 8 21.97 18.69 -72.16
N ALA A 9 22.82 17.69 -72.48
CA ALA A 9 24.26 17.47 -72.16
C ALA A 9 25.22 18.13 -73.21
N PRO A 10 26.56 17.83 -73.42
CA PRO A 10 27.28 16.52 -73.29
C PRO A 10 28.83 16.49 -73.01
N SER A 11 29.39 15.25 -72.99
CA SER A 11 30.76 14.74 -73.37
C SER A 11 32.01 15.16 -72.55
N GLY A 12 33.10 14.38 -72.34
CA GLY A 12 33.60 13.08 -72.84
C GLY A 12 34.97 12.70 -72.19
N SER A 13 35.47 11.48 -72.49
CA SER A 13 36.68 10.72 -72.05
C SER A 13 38.06 11.35 -72.39
N ASP A 14 39.28 10.93 -71.99
CA ASP A 14 39.93 9.61 -71.79
C ASP A 14 41.36 9.72 -71.14
N ARG A 15 41.91 8.57 -70.70
CA ARG A 15 43.22 8.11 -70.10
C ARG A 15 44.56 8.90 -70.16
N SER A 16 45.44 8.71 -69.14
CA SER A 16 46.81 8.09 -69.23
C SER A 16 47.71 8.16 -67.95
N ARG A 17 48.26 6.99 -67.54
CA ARG A 17 49.52 6.56 -66.86
C ARG A 17 50.28 7.37 -65.75
N SER A 18 50.69 6.59 -64.72
CA SER A 18 51.51 6.79 -63.49
C SER A 18 52.96 7.34 -63.70
N PRO A 19 53.79 7.73 -62.67
CA PRO A 19 54.12 6.95 -61.45
C PRO A 19 54.51 7.72 -60.12
N GLU A 20 54.63 6.91 -59.05
CA GLU A 20 55.63 6.94 -57.95
C GLU A 20 55.82 8.11 -56.92
N VAL A 21 55.79 7.68 -55.64
CA VAL A 21 56.71 7.99 -54.51
C VAL A 21 56.25 8.92 -53.36
N SER A 22 56.43 8.33 -52.17
CA SER A 22 56.70 8.87 -50.82
C SER A 22 55.56 9.33 -49.90
N SER A 23 55.29 8.41 -48.98
CA SER A 23 54.91 8.62 -47.58
C SER A 23 55.63 9.81 -46.92
N MET A 24 54.85 10.77 -46.40
CA MET A 24 55.23 11.59 -45.27
C MET A 24 54.03 11.79 -44.34
N SER A 25 54.30 11.50 -43.07
CA SER A 25 53.42 11.50 -41.92
C SER A 25 52.75 12.86 -41.67
N ASN A 26 51.43 12.87 -41.48
CA ASN A 26 50.73 13.98 -40.83
C ASN A 26 50.15 13.51 -39.49
N VAL A 27 50.70 14.10 -38.42
CA VAL A 27 50.26 13.97 -37.04
C VAL A 27 48.95 14.75 -36.88
N PHE A 28 47.85 14.08 -36.57
CA PHE A 28 46.64 14.73 -36.07
C PHE A 28 46.65 14.71 -34.54
N PHE A 29 46.76 15.89 -33.93
CA PHE A 29 46.46 16.08 -32.50
C PHE A 29 44.95 15.86 -32.29
N SER A 30 44.60 14.78 -31.60
CA SER A 30 43.25 14.57 -31.05
C SER A 30 43.17 15.30 -29.71
N ALA A 31 42.41 16.38 -29.65
CA ALA A 31 42.10 17.06 -28.39
C ALA A 31 41.06 16.23 -27.62
N ALA A 32 41.53 15.44 -26.66
CA ALA A 32 40.67 14.77 -25.69
C ALA A 32 40.10 15.81 -24.71
N ALA A 33 38.81 16.09 -24.80
CA ALA A 33 38.08 16.83 -23.78
C ALA A 33 38.08 16.02 -22.46
N PRO A 34 38.31 16.64 -21.29
CA PRO A 34 38.28 15.92 -20.03
C PRO A 34 36.84 15.49 -19.77
N ALA A 35 36.62 14.18 -19.69
CA ALA A 35 35.40 13.61 -19.15
C ALA A 35 35.27 14.09 -17.69
N LEU A 36 34.36 15.03 -17.46
CA LEU A 36 33.86 15.32 -16.12
C LEU A 36 33.24 14.04 -15.58
N ARG A 37 34.02 13.31 -14.77
CA ARG A 37 33.49 12.26 -13.91
C ARG A 37 32.46 12.92 -13.01
N SER A 38 31.18 12.70 -13.32
CA SER A 38 30.09 12.96 -12.40
C SER A 38 30.44 12.24 -11.10
N LEU A 39 30.71 13.00 -10.04
CA LEU A 39 30.79 12.48 -8.69
C LEU A 39 29.37 12.02 -8.37
N THR A 40 29.06 10.76 -8.65
CA THR A 40 27.83 10.12 -8.21
C THR A 40 27.88 10.07 -6.70
N GLY A 41 27.35 11.12 -6.06
CA GLY A 41 26.87 11.02 -4.69
C GLY A 41 25.92 9.83 -4.61
N ALA A 42 25.88 9.17 -3.45
CA ALA A 42 24.89 8.13 -3.20
C ALA A 42 23.51 8.61 -3.71
N PRO A 43 22.73 7.76 -4.39
CA PRO A 43 21.40 8.16 -4.84
C PRO A 43 20.67 8.76 -3.65
N ALA A 44 20.20 10.01 -3.81
CA ALA A 44 19.44 10.68 -2.78
C ALA A 44 18.29 9.76 -2.37
N ASP A 45 18.09 9.56 -1.07
CA ASP A 45 16.97 8.78 -0.55
C ASP A 45 15.67 9.29 -1.22
N PRO A 46 14.97 8.45 -2.00
CA PRO A 46 13.80 8.88 -2.75
C PRO A 46 12.74 9.55 -1.87
N SER A 47 12.57 9.08 -0.63
CA SER A 47 11.59 9.65 0.30
C SER A 47 11.97 11.08 0.72
N SER A 48 13.25 11.33 0.98
CA SER A 48 13.78 12.68 1.25
C SER A 48 13.63 13.62 0.05
N GLY A 49 13.86 13.13 -1.17
CA GLY A 49 13.62 13.89 -2.40
C GLY A 49 12.14 14.28 -2.56
N ILE A 50 11.22 13.35 -2.31
CA ILE A 50 9.77 13.64 -2.33
C ILE A 50 9.40 14.67 -1.27
N ALA A 51 9.89 14.52 -0.04
CA ALA A 51 9.61 15.45 1.04
C ALA A 51 10.14 16.86 0.75
N ALA A 52 11.36 16.97 0.20
CA ALA A 52 11.92 18.26 -0.23
C ALA A 52 11.10 18.91 -1.35
N ALA A 53 10.70 18.13 -2.37
CA ALA A 53 9.82 18.62 -3.43
C ALA A 53 8.46 19.10 -2.87
N ALA A 54 7.87 18.38 -1.91
CA ALA A 54 6.62 18.79 -1.26
C ALA A 54 6.73 20.15 -0.57
N HIS A 55 7.86 20.46 0.07
CA HIS A 55 8.11 21.77 0.67
C HIS A 55 8.26 22.89 -0.37
N LEU A 56 8.81 22.59 -1.55
CA LEU A 56 8.87 23.55 -2.67
C LEU A 56 7.49 23.82 -3.28
N LEU A 57 6.63 22.81 -3.30
CA LEU A 57 5.27 22.90 -3.84
C LEU A 57 4.30 23.61 -2.87
N LEU A 58 4.49 23.46 -1.57
CA LEU A 58 3.60 24.03 -0.54
C LEU A 58 3.32 25.53 -0.75
N PRO A 59 4.30 26.43 -0.96
CA PRO A 59 4.05 27.85 -1.23
C PRO A 59 3.13 28.14 -2.43
N HIS A 60 3.03 27.23 -3.41
CA HIS A 60 2.09 27.38 -4.51
C HIS A 60 0.65 27.16 -4.03
N LEU A 61 0.41 26.12 -3.22
CA LEU A 61 -0.88 25.88 -2.59
C LEU A 61 -1.28 27.01 -1.64
N GLU A 62 -0.34 27.54 -0.86
CA GLU A 62 -0.56 28.68 0.07
C GLU A 62 -1.06 29.94 -0.63
N ARG A 63 -0.60 30.18 -1.87
CA ARG A 63 -1.02 31.32 -2.69
C ARG A 63 -2.25 31.03 -3.55
N GLY A 64 -2.78 29.81 -3.51
CA GLY A 64 -3.87 29.38 -4.40
C GLY A 64 -3.45 29.23 -5.86
N ASN A 65 -2.15 29.06 -6.13
CA ASN A 65 -1.61 28.88 -7.47
C ASN A 65 -1.81 27.42 -7.92
N ARG A 66 -2.20 27.25 -9.19
CA ARG A 66 -2.25 25.92 -9.81
C ARG A 66 -0.81 25.39 -9.95
N ILE A 67 -0.61 24.14 -9.56
CA ILE A 67 0.62 23.38 -9.80
C ILE A 67 0.41 22.63 -11.12
N ASP A 68 1.11 23.07 -12.16
CA ASP A 68 1.14 22.38 -13.44
C ASP A 68 2.37 21.45 -13.55
N ALA A 69 2.50 20.79 -14.70
CA ALA A 69 3.61 19.88 -14.96
C ALA A 69 4.98 20.58 -14.98
N VAL A 70 5.04 21.89 -15.29
CA VAL A 70 6.28 22.65 -15.33
C VAL A 70 6.76 22.95 -13.91
N ILE A 71 5.87 23.45 -13.05
CA ILE A 71 6.16 23.69 -11.63
C ILE A 71 6.54 22.37 -10.94
N LEU A 72 5.78 21.31 -11.19
CA LEU A 72 6.04 20.01 -10.57
C LEU A 72 7.40 19.44 -11.00
N ARG A 73 7.74 19.48 -12.30
CA ARG A 73 9.05 19.05 -12.81
C ARG A 73 10.18 19.86 -12.18
N ALA A 74 10.06 21.19 -12.13
CA ALA A 74 11.09 22.04 -11.55
C ALA A 74 11.33 21.75 -10.06
N ALA A 75 10.26 21.51 -9.29
CA ALA A 75 10.37 21.12 -7.88
C ALA A 75 11.08 19.76 -7.71
N MET A 76 10.73 18.77 -8.52
CA MET A 76 11.35 17.45 -8.49
C MET A 76 12.82 17.48 -8.91
N GLU A 77 13.16 18.18 -9.99
CA GLU A 77 14.55 18.33 -10.45
C GLU A 77 15.43 19.01 -9.41
N HIS A 78 14.92 20.05 -8.75
CA HIS A 78 15.63 20.73 -7.68
C HIS A 78 15.84 19.85 -6.46
N ALA A 79 14.82 19.09 -6.06
CA ALA A 79 14.85 18.26 -4.85
C ALA A 79 15.67 16.98 -5.02
N VAL A 80 15.61 16.34 -6.20
CA VAL A 80 16.26 15.05 -6.48
C VAL A 80 17.64 15.24 -7.13
N GLY A 81 17.88 16.36 -7.80
CA GLY A 81 19.16 16.64 -8.47
C GLY A 81 19.30 16.00 -9.87
N GLY A 82 18.19 15.63 -10.51
CA GLY A 82 18.17 15.05 -11.87
C GLY A 82 16.78 15.12 -12.52
N SER A 83 16.72 14.92 -13.84
CA SER A 83 15.48 15.01 -14.64
C SER A 83 14.75 13.67 -14.80
N ASP A 84 13.46 13.74 -15.14
CA ASP A 84 12.66 12.56 -15.50
C ASP A 84 13.23 11.84 -16.73
N ALA A 85 13.75 12.60 -17.69
CA ALA A 85 14.39 12.05 -18.89
C ALA A 85 15.68 11.26 -18.60
N ALA A 86 16.39 11.60 -17.50
CA ALA A 86 17.56 10.87 -17.04
C ALA A 86 17.23 9.69 -16.11
N GLY A 87 15.93 9.43 -15.86
CA GLY A 87 15.47 8.36 -14.97
C GLY A 87 15.70 8.66 -13.48
N ALA A 88 15.96 9.91 -13.10
CA ALA A 88 16.21 10.27 -11.70
C ALA A 88 14.96 10.16 -10.81
N TRP A 89 13.78 10.32 -11.41
CA TRP A 89 12.48 10.16 -10.77
C TRP A 89 11.41 9.87 -11.83
N ASP A 90 10.28 9.32 -11.40
CA ASP A 90 9.12 9.06 -12.26
C ASP A 90 7.90 9.92 -11.87
N TRP A 91 6.90 9.96 -12.75
CA TRP A 91 5.72 10.79 -12.52
C TRP A 91 4.89 10.35 -11.32
N LYS A 92 4.98 9.07 -10.91
CA LYS A 92 4.32 8.58 -9.69
C LYS A 92 4.94 9.23 -8.45
N THR A 93 6.26 9.24 -8.37
CA THR A 93 7.03 9.91 -7.32
C THR A 93 6.68 11.41 -7.25
N ALA A 94 6.53 12.06 -8.40
CA ALA A 94 6.11 13.46 -8.47
C ALA A 94 4.67 13.68 -7.96
N TYR A 95 3.75 12.74 -8.20
CA TYR A 95 2.41 12.81 -7.61
C TYR A 95 2.42 12.57 -6.11
N ASP A 96 3.26 11.68 -5.58
CA ASP A 96 3.44 11.52 -4.13
C ASP A 96 3.94 12.83 -3.49
N ALA A 97 4.78 13.62 -4.18
CA ALA A 97 5.18 14.96 -3.71
C ALA A 97 4.00 15.95 -3.65
N CYS A 98 3.08 15.91 -4.61
CA CYS A 98 1.85 16.70 -4.57
C CYS A 98 0.95 16.32 -3.38
N GLU A 99 0.85 15.03 -3.09
CA GLU A 99 0.06 14.53 -1.97
C GLU A 99 0.69 14.91 -0.62
N ALA A 100 2.01 14.76 -0.49
CA ALA A 100 2.77 15.22 0.66
C ALA A 100 2.61 16.74 0.88
N ALA A 101 2.67 17.55 -0.19
CA ALA A 101 2.42 19.00 -0.10
C ALA A 101 1.00 19.30 0.38
N THR A 102 0.02 18.48 0.00
CA THR A 102 -1.37 18.58 0.46
C THR A 102 -1.50 18.26 1.95
N VAL A 103 -0.80 17.23 2.45
CA VAL A 103 -0.74 16.92 3.88
C VAL A 103 -0.15 18.10 4.67
N LEU A 104 0.99 18.65 4.21
CA LEU A 104 1.63 19.82 4.84
C LEU A 104 0.70 21.05 4.85
N PHE A 105 0.02 21.30 3.72
CA PHE A 105 -0.95 22.39 3.60
C PHE A 105 -2.11 22.19 4.58
N MET A 106 -2.69 20.99 4.64
CA MET A 106 -3.81 20.68 5.52
C MET A 106 -3.43 20.75 6.99
N ARG A 107 -2.21 20.34 7.36
CA ARG A 107 -1.69 20.52 8.73
C ARG A 107 -1.66 22.00 9.13
N LYS A 108 -1.20 22.86 8.24
CA LYS A 108 -1.05 24.30 8.49
C LYS A 108 -2.39 25.05 8.45
N PHE A 109 -3.25 24.77 7.47
CA PHE A 109 -4.45 25.57 7.19
C PHE A 109 -5.77 24.86 7.50
N GLY A 110 -5.77 23.54 7.71
CA GLY A 110 -6.96 22.74 8.05
C GLY A 110 -7.78 23.30 9.22
N PRO A 111 -7.17 23.69 10.35
CA PRO A 111 -7.92 24.30 11.46
C PRO A 111 -8.61 25.61 11.06
N ALA A 112 -7.97 26.43 10.24
CA ALA A 112 -8.54 27.68 9.75
C ALA A 112 -9.66 27.45 8.72
N ILE A 113 -9.49 26.45 7.84
CA ILE A 113 -10.51 26.01 6.88
C ILE A 113 -11.77 25.57 7.64
N ARG A 114 -11.61 24.70 8.64
CA ARG A 114 -12.71 24.24 9.51
C ARG A 114 -13.41 25.36 10.24
N LYS A 115 -12.64 26.27 10.86
CA LYS A 115 -13.21 27.42 11.58
C LYS A 115 -13.98 28.37 10.67
N ARG A 116 -13.57 28.50 9.41
CA ARG A 116 -14.23 29.36 8.41
C ARG A 116 -15.41 28.68 7.72
N ALA A 117 -15.40 27.35 7.60
CA ALA A 117 -16.48 26.61 6.98
C ALA A 117 -17.72 26.67 7.87
N GLU A 118 -18.77 27.31 7.38
CA GLU A 118 -20.06 27.44 8.09
C GLU A 118 -20.87 26.13 8.10
N SER A 119 -20.44 25.13 7.31
CA SER A 119 -21.04 23.79 7.26
C SER A 119 -20.04 22.76 6.71
N SER A 120 -20.31 21.47 6.91
CA SER A 120 -19.52 20.38 6.32
C SER A 120 -19.51 20.43 4.79
N ALA A 121 -20.60 20.90 4.16
CA ALA A 121 -20.66 21.09 2.72
C ALA A 121 -19.72 22.22 2.25
N ALA A 122 -19.64 23.31 3.01
CA ALA A 122 -18.71 24.40 2.72
C ALA A 122 -17.24 23.96 2.88
N GLU A 123 -16.92 23.17 3.92
CA GLU A 123 -15.59 22.59 4.10
C GLU A 123 -15.24 21.68 2.92
N GLN A 124 -16.12 20.75 2.57
CA GLN A 124 -15.94 19.85 1.42
C GLN A 124 -15.69 20.61 0.12
N SER A 125 -16.42 21.71 -0.12
CA SER A 125 -16.23 22.56 -1.30
C SER A 125 -14.85 23.21 -1.32
N LEU A 126 -14.37 23.73 -0.17
CA LEU A 126 -13.02 24.29 -0.05
C LEU A 126 -11.94 23.24 -0.32
N LEU A 127 -12.10 22.02 0.21
CA LEU A 127 -11.19 20.89 -0.05
C LEU A 127 -11.17 20.52 -1.54
N GLY A 128 -12.33 20.54 -2.20
CA GLY A 128 -12.44 20.34 -3.65
C GLY A 128 -11.68 21.40 -4.46
N ARG A 129 -11.71 22.67 -4.02
CA ARG A 129 -10.94 23.76 -4.66
C ARG A 129 -9.44 23.57 -4.47
N ILE A 130 -8.99 23.12 -3.30
CA ILE A 130 -7.57 22.81 -3.04
C ILE A 130 -7.11 21.66 -3.95
N ALA A 131 -7.87 20.56 -4.01
CA ALA A 131 -7.58 19.45 -4.92
C ALA A 131 -7.54 19.89 -6.39
N ALA A 132 -8.34 20.91 -6.76
CA ALA A 132 -8.36 21.43 -8.12
C ALA A 132 -7.10 22.20 -8.54
N LEU A 133 -6.25 22.60 -7.58
CA LEU A 133 -4.94 23.24 -7.82
C LEU A 133 -3.85 22.24 -8.22
N LEU A 134 -4.03 20.97 -7.89
CA LEU A 134 -3.07 19.91 -8.20
C LEU A 134 -3.21 19.43 -9.66
N PRO A 135 -2.13 18.90 -10.26
CA PRO A 135 -2.20 18.31 -11.59
C PRO A 135 -3.05 17.03 -11.58
N THR A 136 -3.69 16.74 -12.70
CA THR A 136 -4.33 15.43 -12.91
C THR A 136 -3.26 14.36 -13.06
N GLN A 137 -3.41 13.22 -12.39
CA GLN A 137 -2.49 12.09 -12.45
C GLN A 137 -2.66 11.30 -13.77
N THR A 138 -2.30 11.90 -14.91
CA THR A 138 -2.52 11.31 -16.25
C THR A 138 -1.44 10.35 -16.70
N ARG A 139 -0.25 10.40 -16.08
CA ARG A 139 0.92 9.57 -16.44
C ARG A 139 1.01 8.39 -15.48
N ARG A 140 0.82 7.18 -16.00
CA ARG A 140 0.78 5.93 -15.21
C ARG A 140 2.14 5.23 -15.28
N SER A 141 2.71 4.84 -14.14
CA SER A 141 3.78 3.83 -14.11
C SER A 141 3.18 2.42 -14.14
N GLU A 142 3.93 1.43 -14.63
CA GLU A 142 3.52 0.02 -14.61
C GLU A 142 3.29 -0.45 -13.17
N GLU A 143 4.17 -0.07 -12.24
CA GLU A 143 4.07 -0.37 -10.80
C GLU A 143 2.75 0.15 -10.17
N SER A 144 2.33 1.38 -10.53
CA SER A 144 1.05 1.95 -10.06
C SER A 144 -0.17 1.19 -10.57
N GLN A 145 -0.07 0.61 -11.78
CA GLN A 145 -1.15 -0.20 -12.36
C GLN A 145 -1.21 -1.59 -11.71
N THR A 146 -0.05 -2.21 -11.50
CA THR A 146 0.07 -3.54 -10.87
C THR A 146 -0.38 -3.51 -9.41
N LEU A 147 0.03 -2.49 -8.63
CA LEU A 147 -0.30 -2.40 -7.21
C LEU A 147 -1.62 -1.67 -6.92
N GLN A 148 -2.27 -1.10 -7.94
CA GLN A 148 -3.52 -0.34 -7.83
C GLN A 148 -3.51 0.74 -6.73
N GLN A 149 -2.35 1.38 -6.52
CA GLN A 149 -2.13 2.36 -5.46
C GLN A 149 -2.66 3.74 -5.84
N PHE A 150 -3.98 3.87 -5.98
CA PHE A 150 -4.63 5.16 -6.16
C PHE A 150 -4.88 5.82 -4.81
N SER A 151 -4.33 7.02 -4.61
CA SER A 151 -4.56 7.79 -3.39
C SER A 151 -5.98 8.31 -3.31
N THR A 152 -6.52 8.39 -2.10
CA THR A 152 -7.87 8.89 -1.87
C THR A 152 -7.91 10.40 -2.12
N PRO A 153 -8.83 10.91 -2.97
CA PRO A 153 -9.05 12.34 -3.13
C PRO A 153 -9.34 13.00 -1.78
N LEU A 154 -8.72 14.16 -1.49
CA LEU A 154 -8.83 14.84 -0.19
C LEU A 154 -10.28 15.05 0.25
N ALA A 155 -11.15 15.47 -0.67
CA ALA A 155 -12.56 15.67 -0.39
C ALA A 155 -13.30 14.36 -0.03
N LEU A 156 -12.92 13.22 -0.63
CA LEU A 156 -13.46 11.91 -0.27
C LEU A 156 -12.92 11.45 1.09
N GLY A 157 -11.65 11.71 1.38
CA GLY A 157 -11.06 11.45 2.70
C GLY A 157 -11.78 12.20 3.82
N PHE A 158 -12.23 13.44 3.57
CA PHE A 158 -13.06 14.20 4.51
C PHE A 158 -14.42 13.53 4.76
N VAL A 159 -15.07 12.99 3.73
CA VAL A 159 -16.34 12.26 3.89
C VAL A 159 -16.13 10.98 4.71
N ALA A 160 -15.05 10.25 4.45
CA ALA A 160 -14.71 9.05 5.20
C ALA A 160 -14.39 9.37 6.67
N ALA A 161 -13.65 10.45 6.95
CA ALA A 161 -13.42 10.95 8.30
C ALA A 161 -14.70 11.42 9.00
N SER A 162 -15.63 12.04 8.26
CA SER A 162 -16.95 12.44 8.76
C SER A 162 -17.79 11.22 9.15
N ALA A 163 -17.79 10.17 8.33
CA ALA A 163 -18.49 8.91 8.62
C ALA A 163 -17.86 8.18 9.84
N ALA A 164 -16.55 8.30 10.00
CA ALA A 164 -15.82 7.73 11.13
C ALA A 164 -16.10 8.45 12.46
N ALA A 165 -16.60 9.69 12.42
CA ALA A 165 -16.88 10.51 13.60
C ALA A 165 -15.69 10.53 14.59
N ILE A 166 -14.52 10.91 14.06
CA ILE A 166 -13.26 10.93 14.82
C ILE A 166 -13.30 12.01 15.90
N SER A 167 -12.86 11.66 17.09
CA SER A 167 -12.72 12.54 18.25
C SER A 167 -11.30 12.54 18.80
N PRO A 168 -10.93 13.52 19.66
CA PRO A 168 -9.62 13.54 20.31
C PRO A 168 -9.35 12.32 21.22
N ALA A 169 -10.40 11.60 21.65
CA ALA A 169 -10.26 10.41 22.49
C ALA A 169 -9.82 9.17 21.69
N ASP A 170 -9.93 9.21 20.36
CA ASP A 170 -9.71 8.05 19.53
C ASP A 170 -8.23 7.69 19.35
N LEU A 171 -8.00 6.39 19.19
CA LEU A 171 -6.82 5.84 18.53
C LEU A 171 -7.25 5.42 17.13
N VAL A 172 -6.74 6.12 16.12
CA VAL A 172 -7.08 5.89 14.71
C VAL A 172 -5.98 5.07 14.04
N LEU A 173 -6.34 3.94 13.45
CA LEU A 173 -5.46 3.13 12.61
C LEU A 173 -5.74 3.42 11.13
N GLU A 174 -4.70 3.79 10.38
CA GLU A 174 -4.69 3.76 8.92
C GLU A 174 -3.76 2.62 8.46
N PRO A 175 -4.29 1.45 8.08
CA PRO A 175 -3.48 0.26 7.79
C PRO A 175 -2.82 0.29 6.40
N SER A 176 -3.22 1.21 5.52
CA SER A 176 -2.75 1.34 4.14
C SER A 176 -2.53 2.82 3.81
N ALA A 177 -1.57 3.43 4.50
CA ALA A 177 -1.58 4.87 4.72
C ALA A 177 -1.12 5.73 3.54
N GLY A 178 -0.38 5.16 2.59
CA GLY A 178 0.22 5.87 1.48
C GLY A 178 1.03 7.07 1.98
N THR A 179 0.63 8.27 1.52
CA THR A 179 1.24 9.55 1.93
C THR A 179 0.56 10.21 3.14
N GLY A 180 -0.50 9.59 3.70
CA GLY A 180 -1.21 10.08 4.88
C GLY A 180 -2.35 11.07 4.61
N LEU A 181 -2.94 11.03 3.41
CA LEU A 181 -4.09 11.87 3.06
C LEU A 181 -5.37 11.55 3.86
N LEU A 182 -5.51 10.33 4.40
CA LEU A 182 -6.57 10.01 5.36
C LEU A 182 -6.12 10.32 6.79
N ALA A 183 -4.90 9.94 7.17
CA ALA A 183 -4.30 10.23 8.48
C ALA A 183 -4.39 11.70 8.90
N ILE A 184 -4.23 12.63 7.96
CA ILE A 184 -4.27 14.07 8.28
C ILE A 184 -5.60 14.51 8.92
N PHE A 185 -6.72 13.86 8.60
CA PHE A 185 -8.01 14.20 9.22
C PHE A 185 -8.09 13.77 10.69
N ALA A 186 -7.44 12.67 11.05
CA ALA A 186 -7.28 12.21 12.42
C ALA A 186 -6.33 13.13 13.22
N GLU A 187 -5.21 13.54 12.62
CA GLU A 187 -4.32 14.54 13.22
C GLU A 187 -5.03 15.88 13.49
N LEU A 188 -5.83 16.35 12.52
CA LEU A 188 -6.65 17.56 12.66
C LEU A 188 -7.75 17.42 13.71
N ALA A 189 -8.23 16.20 13.97
CA ALA A 189 -9.13 15.88 15.07
C ALA A 189 -8.41 15.71 16.42
N ARG A 190 -7.07 15.86 16.44
CA ARG A 190 -6.21 15.70 17.64
C ARG A 190 -6.27 14.29 18.23
N SER A 191 -6.62 13.30 17.42
CA SER A 191 -6.62 11.90 17.84
C SER A 191 -5.20 11.33 17.81
N ARG A 192 -5.01 10.21 18.51
CA ARG A 192 -3.78 9.42 18.36
C ARG A 192 -3.83 8.62 17.06
N LEU A 193 -2.66 8.33 16.50
CA LEU A 193 -2.50 7.67 15.21
C LEU A 193 -1.66 6.39 15.33
N VAL A 194 -2.01 5.40 14.53
CA VAL A 194 -1.20 4.23 14.18
C VAL A 194 -1.19 4.15 12.66
N LEU A 195 -0.01 4.17 12.07
CA LEU A 195 0.15 4.25 10.62
C LEU A 195 0.90 3.03 10.12
N ASN A 196 0.41 2.43 9.04
CA ASN A 196 1.05 1.32 8.36
C ASN A 196 1.09 1.58 6.85
N GLU A 197 2.25 1.41 6.23
CA GLU A 197 2.41 1.52 4.78
C GLU A 197 3.41 0.47 4.30
N LEU A 198 3.02 -0.33 3.31
CA LEU A 198 3.83 -1.47 2.85
C LEU A 198 5.01 -1.00 1.97
N ALA A 199 4.77 -0.04 1.08
CA ALA A 199 5.77 0.44 0.13
C ALA A 199 6.87 1.25 0.86
N GLU A 200 8.13 0.83 0.71
CA GLU A 200 9.28 1.37 1.43
C GLU A 200 9.38 2.89 1.35
N THR A 201 9.38 3.43 0.13
CA THR A 201 9.53 4.87 -0.12
C THR A 201 8.38 5.67 0.50
N ARG A 202 7.14 5.16 0.41
CA ARG A 202 5.98 5.85 1.00
C ARG A 202 5.98 5.74 2.52
N ALA A 203 6.38 4.60 3.09
CA ALA A 203 6.51 4.43 4.54
C ALA A 203 7.57 5.38 5.13
N ALA A 204 8.73 5.50 4.46
CA ALA A 204 9.78 6.43 4.85
C ALA A 204 9.31 7.89 4.75
N LEU A 205 8.65 8.26 3.64
CA LEU A 205 8.04 9.59 3.47
C LEU A 205 6.97 9.86 4.54
N LEU A 206 6.11 8.89 4.84
CA LEU A 206 5.08 9.01 5.86
C LEU A 206 5.69 9.24 7.25
N GLY A 207 6.80 8.57 7.58
CA GLY A 207 7.56 8.83 8.79
C GLY A 207 8.13 10.26 8.87
N GLN A 208 8.54 10.83 7.73
CA GLN A 208 8.96 12.25 7.66
C GLN A 208 7.76 13.20 7.80
N LEU A 209 6.61 12.84 7.24
CA LEU A 209 5.38 13.65 7.31
C LEU A 209 4.72 13.61 8.69
N PHE A 210 4.82 12.50 9.43
CA PHE A 210 4.22 12.29 10.75
C PHE A 210 5.27 11.86 11.78
N PRO A 211 6.27 12.71 12.11
CA PRO A 211 7.45 12.32 12.88
C PRO A 211 7.15 11.92 14.34
N SER A 212 5.97 12.26 14.85
CA SER A 212 5.51 11.86 16.20
C SER A 212 4.83 10.50 16.24
N VAL A 213 4.69 9.82 15.10
CA VAL A 213 3.98 8.55 14.97
C VAL A 213 4.91 7.51 14.37
N ALA A 214 5.01 6.34 15.00
CA ALA A 214 5.76 5.23 14.41
C ALA A 214 4.98 4.65 13.22
N THR A 215 5.64 4.56 12.07
CA THR A 215 5.08 3.90 10.87
C THR A 215 5.54 2.45 10.83
N THR A 216 4.60 1.52 10.74
CA THR A 216 4.88 0.09 10.49
C THR A 216 4.81 -0.23 9.00
N ARG A 217 5.32 -1.40 8.59
CA ARG A 217 5.38 -1.84 7.17
C ARG A 217 4.82 -3.25 6.96
N TYR A 218 3.81 -3.62 7.74
CA TYR A 218 3.19 -4.94 7.66
C TYR A 218 2.26 -5.04 6.45
N ASP A 219 2.05 -6.26 5.94
CA ASP A 219 0.94 -6.52 5.05
C ASP A 219 -0.38 -6.30 5.81
N ALA A 220 -1.18 -5.34 5.34
CA ALA A 220 -2.41 -4.96 5.97
C ALA A 220 -3.50 -6.05 5.93
N ALA A 221 -3.37 -7.05 5.05
CA ALA A 221 -4.20 -8.26 5.13
C ALA A 221 -4.00 -9.05 6.44
N HIS A 222 -2.86 -8.85 7.10
CA HIS A 222 -2.43 -9.49 8.35
C HIS A 222 -2.17 -8.47 9.47
N ILE A 223 -2.76 -7.27 9.38
CA ILE A 223 -2.52 -6.22 10.37
C ILE A 223 -2.93 -6.64 11.79
N HIS A 224 -3.96 -7.47 11.92
CA HIS A 224 -4.35 -8.05 13.20
C HIS A 224 -3.29 -8.97 13.78
N ASP A 225 -2.55 -9.69 12.95
CA ASP A 225 -1.58 -10.68 13.42
C ASP A 225 -0.24 -10.02 13.79
N HIS A 226 0.06 -8.88 13.16
CA HIS A 226 1.37 -8.23 13.27
C HIS A 226 1.45 -7.07 14.28
N LEU A 227 0.36 -6.33 14.51
CA LEU A 227 0.41 -5.20 15.46
C LEU A 227 0.53 -5.70 16.90
N ASP A 228 1.27 -4.97 17.73
CA ASP A 228 1.36 -5.23 19.17
C ASP A 228 -0.04 -5.31 19.81
N ASP A 229 -0.29 -6.29 20.68
CA ASP A 229 -1.62 -6.51 21.27
C ASP A 229 -2.18 -5.32 22.05
N ALA A 230 -1.32 -4.46 22.61
CA ALA A 230 -1.74 -3.22 23.27
C ALA A 230 -2.34 -2.21 22.30
N VAL A 231 -2.06 -2.33 21.00
CA VAL A 231 -2.63 -1.47 19.96
C VAL A 231 -4.04 -1.96 19.62
N ARG A 232 -5.04 -1.34 20.25
CA ARG A 232 -6.48 -1.56 19.99
C ARG A 232 -7.13 -0.24 19.53
N PRO A 233 -7.15 0.05 18.22
CA PRO A 233 -7.75 1.28 17.70
C PRO A 233 -9.26 1.31 17.98
N SER A 234 -9.79 2.50 18.23
CA SER A 234 -11.23 2.75 18.33
C SER A 234 -11.84 3.13 16.98
N VAL A 235 -11.00 3.56 16.04
CA VAL A 235 -11.38 3.88 14.66
C VAL A 235 -10.36 3.28 13.68
N VAL A 236 -10.84 2.71 12.59
CA VAL A 236 -10.04 2.40 11.41
C VAL A 236 -10.54 3.25 10.24
N LEU A 237 -9.63 3.88 9.52
CA LEU A 237 -9.91 4.59 8.27
C LEU A 237 -9.00 4.00 7.20
N MET A 238 -9.54 3.45 6.11
CA MET A 238 -8.74 2.72 5.15
C MET A 238 -9.22 2.83 3.70
N ASN A 239 -8.26 2.77 2.78
CA ASN A 239 -8.46 2.62 1.35
C ASN A 239 -7.54 1.48 0.88
N PRO A 240 -7.90 0.21 1.16
CA PRO A 240 -7.06 -0.94 0.82
C PRO A 240 -6.88 -1.05 -0.70
N PRO A 241 -5.80 -1.69 -1.18
CA PRO A 241 -5.66 -2.01 -2.59
C PRO A 241 -6.85 -2.86 -3.06
N PHE A 242 -7.41 -2.55 -4.22
CA PHE A 242 -8.67 -3.17 -4.66
C PHE A 242 -8.51 -4.63 -5.08
N SER A 243 -7.35 -5.02 -5.62
CA SER A 243 -7.09 -6.41 -6.05
C SER A 243 -5.64 -6.87 -5.95
N ALA A 244 -4.75 -6.13 -5.30
CA ALA A 244 -3.37 -6.58 -5.08
C ALA A 244 -3.25 -7.31 -3.73
N ALA A 245 -2.54 -8.45 -3.72
CA ALA A 245 -1.99 -9.03 -2.49
C ALA A 245 -0.48 -8.80 -2.49
N ALA A 246 0.14 -8.65 -1.31
CA ALA A 246 1.58 -8.48 -1.23
C ALA A 246 2.29 -9.69 -1.86
N HIS A 247 3.30 -9.44 -2.68
CA HIS A 247 4.16 -10.45 -3.31
C HIS A 247 3.44 -11.42 -4.29
N VAL A 248 2.27 -11.05 -4.81
CA VAL A 248 1.56 -11.83 -5.85
C VAL A 248 1.35 -10.96 -7.09
N ASP A 249 1.85 -11.42 -8.24
CA ASP A 249 1.52 -10.84 -9.54
C ASP A 249 0.09 -11.22 -9.94
N GLY A 250 -0.76 -10.22 -10.16
CA GLY A 250 -2.13 -10.39 -10.64
C GLY A 250 -3.23 -10.04 -9.64
N THR A 251 -4.47 -10.12 -10.08
CA THR A 251 -5.64 -9.77 -9.28
C THR A 251 -5.98 -10.87 -8.28
N VAL A 252 -5.86 -10.61 -6.98
CA VAL A 252 -6.31 -11.53 -5.94
C VAL A 252 -7.74 -11.18 -5.56
N ALA A 253 -8.68 -12.07 -5.92
CA ALA A 253 -10.07 -11.95 -5.50
C ALA A 253 -10.16 -11.82 -3.97
N GLY A 254 -10.90 -10.82 -3.50
CA GLY A 254 -11.17 -10.61 -2.08
C GLY A 254 -10.02 -9.99 -1.27
N ALA A 255 -8.97 -9.45 -1.90
CA ALA A 255 -7.88 -8.76 -1.21
C ALA A 255 -8.40 -7.66 -0.25
N ALA A 256 -9.20 -6.71 -0.76
CA ALA A 256 -9.79 -5.65 0.05
C ALA A 256 -10.65 -6.20 1.22
N LEU A 257 -11.35 -7.33 1.03
CA LEU A 257 -12.15 -7.94 2.08
C LEU A 257 -11.29 -8.58 3.18
N ARG A 258 -10.13 -9.16 2.84
CA ARG A 258 -9.17 -9.65 3.84
C ARG A 258 -8.61 -8.50 4.68
N HIS A 259 -8.25 -7.38 4.04
CA HIS A 259 -7.80 -6.19 4.76
C HIS A 259 -8.88 -5.65 5.70
N ILE A 260 -10.14 -5.56 5.24
CA ILE A 260 -11.27 -5.16 6.09
C ILE A 260 -11.42 -6.12 7.27
N SER A 261 -11.40 -7.44 7.02
CA SER A 261 -11.59 -8.46 8.06
C SER A 261 -10.49 -8.39 9.12
N SER A 262 -9.23 -8.24 8.70
CA SER A 262 -8.08 -8.10 9.58
C SER A 262 -8.16 -6.80 10.40
N ALA A 263 -8.44 -5.67 9.77
CA ALA A 263 -8.58 -4.41 10.47
C ALA A 263 -9.79 -4.40 11.43
N LEU A 264 -10.90 -5.05 11.05
CA LEU A 264 -12.07 -5.25 11.92
C LEU A 264 -11.73 -6.12 13.13
N ALA A 265 -10.93 -7.19 12.95
CA ALA A 265 -10.48 -8.05 14.05
C ALA A 265 -9.58 -7.31 15.06
N ARG A 266 -8.82 -6.32 14.59
CA ARG A 266 -7.95 -5.46 15.41
C ARG A 266 -8.70 -4.33 16.13
N LEU A 267 -9.84 -3.91 15.59
CA LEU A 267 -10.67 -2.82 16.12
C LEU A 267 -11.22 -3.17 17.52
N ALA A 268 -11.16 -2.20 18.45
CA ALA A 268 -11.75 -2.35 19.78
C ALA A 268 -13.28 -2.55 19.70
N ASP A 269 -13.85 -3.26 20.66
CA ASP A 269 -15.29 -3.50 20.71
C ASP A 269 -16.07 -2.18 20.87
N GLY A 270 -17.09 -1.99 20.02
CA GLY A 270 -17.79 -0.71 19.86
C GLY A 270 -17.07 0.32 18.97
N GLY A 271 -15.87 0.00 18.47
CA GLY A 271 -15.14 0.84 17.52
C GLY A 271 -15.82 0.92 16.15
N ARG A 272 -15.31 1.79 15.26
CA ARG A 272 -15.84 1.98 13.89
C ARG A 272 -14.75 1.87 12.83
N LEU A 273 -15.01 1.09 11.79
CA LEU A 273 -14.19 0.98 10.60
C LEU A 273 -14.89 1.67 9.43
N VAL A 274 -14.16 2.50 8.70
CA VAL A 274 -14.60 3.11 7.44
C VAL A 274 -13.63 2.72 6.33
N ALA A 275 -14.15 2.00 5.34
CA ALA A 275 -13.37 1.50 4.21
C ALA A 275 -13.86 2.09 2.89
N ILE A 276 -12.90 2.45 2.03
CA ILE A 276 -13.12 2.79 0.62
C ILE A 276 -12.62 1.63 -0.23
N THR A 277 -13.52 0.96 -0.95
CA THR A 277 -13.20 -0.22 -1.78
C THR A 277 -13.77 -0.09 -3.18
N GLY A 278 -13.50 -1.03 -4.08
CA GLY A 278 -14.20 -1.09 -5.38
C GLY A 278 -15.70 -1.27 -5.20
N ALA A 279 -16.51 -0.68 -6.08
CA ALA A 279 -17.98 -0.67 -5.98
C ALA A 279 -18.61 -2.08 -5.91
N ASN A 280 -17.99 -3.04 -6.59
CA ASN A 280 -18.41 -4.44 -6.67
C ASN A 280 -18.30 -5.19 -5.33
N LEU A 281 -17.43 -4.75 -4.40
CA LEU A 281 -17.35 -5.34 -3.07
C LEU A 281 -18.53 -4.86 -2.23
N SER A 282 -19.69 -5.49 -2.44
CA SER A 282 -20.98 -5.09 -1.88
C SER A 282 -21.71 -6.28 -1.26
N PRO A 283 -22.45 -6.09 -0.15
CA PRO A 283 -23.36 -7.11 0.36
C PRO A 283 -24.50 -7.43 -0.61
N ASP A 284 -24.79 -6.57 -1.59
CA ASP A 284 -25.80 -6.83 -2.64
C ASP A 284 -25.26 -7.67 -3.80
N HIS A 285 -23.94 -7.84 -3.89
CA HIS A 285 -23.31 -8.59 -4.96
C HIS A 285 -23.25 -10.08 -4.58
N PRO A 286 -23.82 -11.00 -5.37
CA PRO A 286 -23.93 -12.42 -5.00
C PRO A 286 -22.61 -13.08 -4.59
N THR A 287 -21.51 -12.77 -5.29
CA THR A 287 -20.17 -13.29 -4.98
C THR A 287 -19.69 -12.95 -3.57
N TRP A 288 -20.08 -11.79 -3.03
CA TRP A 288 -19.56 -11.30 -1.74
C TRP A 288 -20.58 -11.44 -0.60
N ARG A 289 -21.84 -11.72 -0.91
CA ARG A 289 -22.95 -11.79 0.05
C ARG A 289 -22.60 -12.63 1.28
N GLU A 290 -22.23 -13.89 1.08
CA GLU A 290 -21.92 -14.82 2.16
C GLU A 290 -20.74 -14.35 3.02
N ALA A 291 -19.77 -13.68 2.42
CA ALA A 291 -18.62 -13.16 3.15
C ALA A 291 -19.00 -11.95 4.00
N PHE A 292 -19.91 -11.10 3.53
CA PHE A 292 -20.50 -10.03 4.33
C PHE A 292 -21.40 -10.56 5.46
N VAL A 293 -22.18 -11.64 5.22
CA VAL A 293 -22.98 -12.30 6.28
C VAL A 293 -22.07 -12.78 7.41
N ARG A 294 -20.98 -13.48 7.08
CA ARG A 294 -19.96 -13.88 8.08
C ARG A 294 -19.31 -12.69 8.77
N LEU A 295 -19.02 -11.62 8.04
CA LEU A 295 -18.48 -10.39 8.63
C LEU A 295 -19.44 -9.78 9.67
N GLN A 296 -20.75 -9.84 9.42
CA GLN A 296 -21.79 -9.33 10.33
C GLN A 296 -21.88 -10.09 11.66
N GLU A 297 -21.32 -11.29 11.77
CA GLU A 297 -21.20 -11.99 13.06
C GLU A 297 -20.30 -11.25 14.06
N ARG A 298 -19.41 -10.37 13.57
CA ARG A 298 -18.44 -9.63 14.40
C ARG A 298 -18.46 -8.12 14.17
N GLY A 299 -18.95 -7.66 13.03
CA GLY A 299 -19.05 -6.24 12.70
C GLY A 299 -20.26 -5.92 11.83
N ARG A 300 -21.15 -5.08 12.33
CA ARG A 300 -22.39 -4.69 11.67
C ARG A 300 -22.12 -3.61 10.63
N VAL A 301 -22.54 -3.84 9.39
CA VAL A 301 -22.55 -2.80 8.35
C VAL A 301 -23.67 -1.82 8.69
N VAL A 302 -23.31 -0.56 8.97
CA VAL A 302 -24.30 0.48 9.33
C VAL A 302 -24.55 1.48 8.21
N PHE A 303 -23.67 1.52 7.20
CA PHE A 303 -23.84 2.32 6.00
C PHE A 303 -23.02 1.73 4.86
N SER A 304 -23.57 1.73 3.64
CA SER A 304 -22.80 1.43 2.43
C SER A 304 -23.37 2.20 1.25
N ALA A 305 -22.51 2.83 0.45
CA ALA A 305 -22.91 3.55 -0.76
C ALA A 305 -21.84 3.42 -1.85
N ALA A 306 -22.28 3.10 -3.07
CA ALA A 306 -21.42 3.17 -4.25
C ALA A 306 -21.16 4.63 -4.64
N ILE A 307 -20.04 4.88 -5.31
CA ILE A 307 -19.54 6.19 -5.69
C ILE A 307 -19.13 6.12 -7.15
N ASP A 308 -19.65 7.05 -7.95
CA ASP A 308 -19.33 7.16 -9.37
C ASP A 308 -17.82 7.37 -9.56
N GLY A 309 -17.23 6.63 -10.50
CA GLY A 309 -15.80 6.67 -10.79
C GLY A 309 -15.27 8.05 -11.20
N ARG A 310 -16.15 8.98 -11.63
CA ARG A 310 -15.80 10.38 -11.92
C ARG A 310 -15.12 11.09 -10.74
N VAL A 311 -15.43 10.69 -9.51
CA VAL A 311 -14.79 11.22 -8.30
C VAL A 311 -13.27 11.00 -8.31
N TYR A 312 -12.79 9.93 -8.95
CA TYR A 312 -11.38 9.59 -9.05
C TYR A 312 -10.68 10.05 -10.34
N THR A 313 -11.39 10.70 -11.27
CA THR A 313 -10.82 11.04 -12.59
C THR A 313 -9.53 11.87 -12.49
N ARG A 314 -9.42 12.75 -11.49
CA ARG A 314 -8.20 13.53 -11.24
C ARG A 314 -7.02 12.71 -10.74
N HIS A 315 -7.28 11.57 -10.12
CA HIS A 315 -6.30 10.59 -9.67
C HIS A 315 -6.05 9.50 -10.73
N GLY A 316 -6.44 9.75 -11.99
CA GLY A 316 -6.05 8.90 -13.12
C GLY A 316 -6.87 7.62 -13.30
N THR A 317 -7.96 7.44 -12.55
CA THR A 317 -8.85 6.28 -12.64
C THR A 317 -10.32 6.68 -12.71
N ALA A 318 -11.13 5.82 -13.33
CA ALA A 318 -12.58 5.93 -13.37
C ALA A 318 -13.24 4.70 -12.72
N VAL A 319 -12.48 3.99 -11.87
CA VAL A 319 -13.00 2.87 -11.10
C VAL A 319 -14.08 3.38 -10.15
N GLU A 320 -15.26 2.78 -10.25
CA GLU A 320 -16.33 2.99 -9.29
C GLU A 320 -15.92 2.44 -7.93
N THR A 321 -16.14 3.23 -6.88
CA THR A 321 -15.74 2.87 -5.52
C THR A 321 -16.96 2.78 -4.60
N ARG A 322 -16.75 2.40 -3.35
CA ARG A 322 -17.78 2.29 -2.33
C ARG A 322 -17.23 2.72 -0.99
N LEU A 323 -17.99 3.52 -0.26
CA LEU A 323 -17.75 3.78 1.16
C LEU A 323 -18.59 2.80 1.98
N THR A 324 -17.96 2.02 2.85
CA THR A 324 -18.64 1.12 3.80
C THR A 324 -18.24 1.47 5.22
N VAL A 325 -19.23 1.62 6.10
CA VAL A 325 -19.06 1.89 7.54
C VAL A 325 -19.51 0.67 8.32
N ILE A 326 -18.63 0.18 9.18
CA ILE A 326 -18.81 -1.05 9.96
C ILE A 326 -18.55 -0.72 11.43
N ASP A 327 -19.53 -0.97 12.30
CA ASP A 327 -19.34 -0.90 13.74
C ASP A 327 -18.89 -2.27 14.27
N ARG A 328 -17.92 -2.29 15.20
CA ARG A 328 -17.44 -3.52 15.85
C ARG A 328 -18.44 -3.99 16.91
N ALA A 329 -19.52 -4.59 16.42
CA ALA A 329 -20.51 -5.35 17.17
C ALA A 329 -21.20 -6.32 16.20
N PRO A 330 -21.66 -7.49 16.66
CA PRO A 330 -22.49 -8.36 15.84
C PRO A 330 -23.76 -7.63 15.35
N ALA A 331 -24.21 -7.95 14.15
CA ALA A 331 -25.54 -7.55 13.69
C ALA A 331 -26.62 -8.42 14.37
N ASP A 332 -27.78 -7.82 14.65
CA ASP A 332 -28.92 -8.56 15.23
C ASP A 332 -29.41 -9.68 14.30
N ASP A 333 -29.40 -9.41 13.00
CA ASP A 333 -29.60 -10.39 11.93
C ASP A 333 -28.42 -10.28 10.93
N PRO A 334 -27.51 -11.28 10.90
CA PRO A 334 -26.37 -11.28 9.99
C PRO A 334 -26.74 -11.23 8.50
N THR A 335 -27.98 -11.57 8.14
CA THR A 335 -28.47 -11.51 6.75
C THR A 335 -29.12 -10.18 6.38
N SER A 336 -29.32 -9.27 7.33
CA SER A 336 -29.93 -7.96 7.09
C SER A 336 -28.87 -6.87 6.91
N PHE A 337 -28.97 -6.07 5.85
CA PHE A 337 -28.03 -5.00 5.51
C PHE A 337 -28.76 -3.67 5.28
N PRO A 338 -28.08 -2.52 5.44
CA PRO A 338 -28.66 -1.23 5.10
C PRO A 338 -29.13 -1.19 3.65
N ALA A 339 -30.30 -0.60 3.41
CA ALA A 339 -30.83 -0.44 2.06
C ALA A 339 -29.88 0.38 1.19
N SER A 340 -29.67 -0.07 -0.04
CA SER A 340 -28.85 0.66 -1.01
C SER A 340 -29.42 2.04 -1.29
N LEU A 341 -28.57 3.06 -1.20
CA LEU A 341 -28.88 4.43 -1.60
C LEU A 341 -28.64 4.67 -3.10
N GLY A 342 -28.27 3.61 -3.84
CA GLY A 342 -27.79 3.72 -5.21
C GLY A 342 -26.32 4.16 -5.25
N MET A 343 -25.97 4.89 -6.32
CA MET A 343 -24.62 5.40 -6.57
C MET A 343 -24.59 6.91 -6.37
N ALA A 344 -23.68 7.39 -5.52
CA ALA A 344 -23.47 8.81 -5.34
C ALA A 344 -22.76 9.38 -6.59
N PRO A 345 -23.36 10.37 -7.29
CA PRO A 345 -22.77 10.94 -8.50
C PRO A 345 -21.56 11.86 -8.19
N ASP A 346 -21.46 12.35 -6.96
CA ASP A 346 -20.40 13.24 -6.51
C ASP A 346 -20.17 13.14 -4.99
N VAL A 347 -19.07 13.73 -4.53
CA VAL A 347 -18.65 13.73 -3.12
C VAL A 347 -19.62 14.52 -2.22
N GLY A 348 -20.30 15.55 -2.76
CA GLY A 348 -21.26 16.34 -1.99
C GLY A 348 -22.52 15.54 -1.64
N THR A 349 -23.04 14.78 -2.61
CA THR A 349 -24.15 13.85 -2.41
C THR A 349 -23.79 12.76 -1.40
N LEU A 350 -22.59 12.17 -1.53
CA LEU A 350 -22.11 11.18 -0.56
C LEU A 350 -22.01 11.76 0.86
N LEU A 351 -21.49 12.99 1.00
CA LEU A 351 -21.42 13.67 2.30
C LEU A 351 -22.80 13.88 2.92
N GLN A 352 -23.79 14.32 2.13
CA GLN A 352 -25.16 14.48 2.60
C GLN A 352 -25.76 13.16 3.09
N TRP A 353 -25.52 12.06 2.37
CA TRP A 353 -25.95 10.73 2.80
C TRP A 353 -25.24 10.31 4.08
N VAL A 354 -23.93 10.52 4.20
CA VAL A 354 -23.18 10.22 5.42
C VAL A 354 -23.75 10.97 6.62
N ILE A 355 -23.93 12.29 6.51
CA ILE A 355 -24.46 13.13 7.60
C ILE A 355 -25.88 12.69 8.01
N SER A 356 -26.71 12.30 7.05
CA SER A 356 -28.13 12.01 7.29
C SER A 356 -28.41 10.56 7.68
N ARG A 357 -27.52 9.62 7.33
CA ARG A 357 -27.82 8.17 7.40
C ARG A 357 -26.84 7.38 8.25
N VAL A 358 -25.61 7.86 8.49
CA VAL A 358 -24.66 7.14 9.35
C VAL A 358 -25.08 7.36 10.81
N PRO A 359 -25.37 6.29 11.58
CA PRO A 359 -25.76 6.43 12.97
C PRO A 359 -24.58 6.90 13.83
N SER A 360 -24.91 7.44 15.01
CA SER A 360 -23.90 7.69 16.06
C SER A 360 -23.11 6.42 16.37
N ARG A 361 -21.84 6.59 16.73
CA ARG A 361 -20.97 5.46 17.10
C ARG A 361 -21.51 4.73 18.33
N LEU A 362 -21.25 3.43 18.37
CA LEU A 362 -21.42 2.66 19.59
C LEU A 362 -20.46 3.16 20.68
N PRO A 363 -20.85 3.05 21.97
CA PRO A 363 -19.92 3.27 23.06
C PRO A 363 -18.80 2.22 22.99
N LEU A 364 -17.57 2.64 23.26
CA LEU A 364 -16.45 1.71 23.40
C LEU A 364 -16.69 0.86 24.64
N HIS A 365 -16.64 -0.45 24.48
CA HIS A 365 -16.66 -1.35 25.62
C HIS A 365 -15.27 -1.26 26.26
N SER A 366 -15.18 -0.59 27.41
CA SER A 366 -13.94 -0.59 28.18
C SER A 366 -13.67 -2.03 28.60
N ALA A 367 -12.70 -2.69 27.97
CA ALA A 367 -11.94 -3.70 28.69
C ALA A 367 -11.46 -3.00 29.98
N ALA A 368 -11.67 -3.64 31.13
CA ALA A 368 -11.28 -3.10 32.42
C ALA A 368 -9.86 -2.51 32.33
N VAL A 369 -9.73 -1.24 32.71
CA VAL A 369 -8.46 -0.51 32.73
C VAL A 369 -7.46 -1.31 33.57
N LEU A 370 -6.48 -1.95 32.92
CA LEU A 370 -5.20 -2.22 33.57
C LEU A 370 -4.45 -0.88 33.72
N PRO A 371 -3.67 -0.67 34.80
CA PRO A 371 -3.21 0.65 35.18
C PRO A 371 -2.43 1.37 34.07
N THR A 372 -2.67 2.68 33.99
CA THR A 372 -2.11 3.70 33.09
C THR A 372 -0.63 3.52 32.71
N PRO A 373 -0.24 3.90 31.48
CA PRO A 373 1.16 3.91 31.06
C PRO A 373 1.97 4.92 31.88
N ILE A 374 3.11 4.45 32.38
CA ILE A 374 4.13 5.29 33.04
C ILE A 374 4.77 6.15 31.95
N HIS A 375 4.67 7.48 32.06
CA HIS A 375 5.44 8.40 31.22
C HIS A 375 6.94 8.19 31.47
N PRO A 376 7.78 7.99 30.43
CA PRO A 376 9.22 7.99 30.62
C PRO A 376 9.69 9.42 30.94
N VAL A 377 10.01 9.67 32.20
CA VAL A 377 10.82 10.83 32.58
C VAL A 377 12.23 10.59 32.03
N ALA A 378 12.76 11.57 31.30
CA ALA A 378 14.14 11.54 30.82
C ALA A 378 15.11 11.50 32.01
N VAL A 379 15.77 10.35 32.25
CA VAL A 379 16.80 10.20 33.28
C VAL A 379 18.17 10.29 32.63
N ARG A 380 18.96 11.29 33.02
CA ARG A 380 20.40 11.41 32.68
C ARG A 380 21.17 10.19 33.23
N PRO A 381 22.19 9.68 32.53
CA PRO A 381 22.85 8.44 32.93
C PRO A 381 23.72 8.67 34.16
N SER A 382 23.30 8.11 35.30
CA SER A 382 24.12 7.95 36.49
C SER A 382 24.55 6.49 36.59
N ARG A 383 25.85 6.23 36.40
CA ARG A 383 26.48 4.91 36.58
C ARG A 383 26.38 4.47 38.05
N ARG A 384 25.52 3.49 38.35
CA ARG A 384 25.62 2.61 39.53
C ARG A 384 25.20 1.18 39.15
N PRO A 385 25.83 0.15 39.75
CA PRO A 385 25.68 -1.24 39.32
C PRO A 385 24.31 -1.82 39.70
N ALA A 386 23.78 -2.65 38.81
CA ALA A 386 22.46 -3.27 38.92
C ALA A 386 22.40 -4.29 40.07
N ARG A 387 21.35 -4.17 40.89
CA ARG A 387 20.96 -5.18 41.89
C ARG A 387 19.93 -6.11 41.24
N GLN A 388 20.20 -7.41 41.27
CA GLN A 388 19.32 -8.45 40.70
C GLN A 388 17.94 -8.45 41.37
N LEU A 389 16.89 -8.52 40.55
CA LEU A 389 15.50 -8.75 40.95
C LEU A 389 15.17 -10.26 40.83
N PRO A 390 14.26 -10.80 41.66
CA PRO A 390 13.89 -12.22 41.63
C PRO A 390 13.02 -12.53 40.41
N ALA A 391 13.20 -13.73 39.85
CA ALA A 391 12.42 -14.25 38.74
C ALA A 391 10.93 -14.39 39.13
N VAL A 392 10.05 -13.80 38.33
CA VAL A 392 8.61 -14.07 38.35
C VAL A 392 8.39 -15.36 37.58
N THR A 393 7.93 -16.40 38.27
CA THR A 393 7.45 -17.64 37.67
C THR A 393 6.13 -17.38 36.95
N GLY A 394 6.21 -17.12 35.64
CA GLY A 394 5.08 -17.32 34.74
C GLY A 394 4.92 -18.81 34.51
N SER A 395 3.71 -19.35 34.71
CA SER A 395 3.38 -20.72 34.35
C SER A 395 3.46 -20.87 32.83
N SER A 396 4.57 -21.43 32.36
CA SER A 396 4.67 -21.98 31.02
C SER A 396 3.71 -23.17 30.92
N LEU A 397 2.82 -23.13 29.93
CA LEU A 397 2.36 -24.38 29.33
C LEU A 397 3.53 -24.88 28.47
N ASP A 398 4.55 -25.42 29.13
CA ASP A 398 5.59 -26.21 28.49
C ASP A 398 4.95 -27.53 28.05
N GLN A 399 4.27 -27.51 26.91
CA GLN A 399 4.07 -28.74 26.17
C GLN A 399 5.42 -29.02 25.50
N GLU A 400 6.24 -29.87 26.13
CA GLU A 400 7.55 -30.29 25.61
C GLU A 400 7.41 -30.76 24.15
N GLY A 401 7.82 -29.90 23.22
CA GLY A 401 7.88 -30.25 21.81
C GLY A 401 9.02 -31.26 21.60
N THR A 402 8.74 -32.33 20.88
CA THR A 402 9.75 -33.30 20.45
C THR A 402 10.24 -32.92 19.05
N GLU A 403 11.54 -33.06 18.76
CA GLU A 403 12.06 -32.85 17.41
C GLU A 403 11.40 -33.80 16.40
N LEU A 404 10.94 -33.25 15.28
CA LEU A 404 10.35 -34.04 14.20
C LEU A 404 11.42 -34.93 13.54
N ALA A 405 11.23 -36.23 13.69
CA ALA A 405 11.99 -37.24 12.97
C ALA A 405 11.54 -37.31 11.50
N TYR A 406 12.46 -37.03 10.60
CA TYR A 406 12.34 -37.19 9.15
C TYR A 406 13.65 -37.72 8.58
N GLU A 407 13.54 -38.49 7.51
CA GLU A 407 14.67 -38.98 6.71
C GLU A 407 14.83 -38.09 5.48
N THR A 408 16.06 -37.77 5.07
CA THR A 408 16.27 -37.05 3.80
C THR A 408 16.26 -38.03 2.64
N VAL A 409 15.56 -37.68 1.56
CA VAL A 409 15.47 -38.47 0.34
C VAL A 409 16.33 -37.81 -0.74
N ASP A 410 17.06 -38.61 -1.52
CA ASP A 410 17.70 -38.12 -2.74
C ASP A 410 16.64 -37.89 -3.81
N TRP A 411 16.52 -36.65 -4.25
CA TRP A 411 15.63 -36.30 -5.34
C TRP A 411 15.97 -37.14 -6.59
N LYS A 412 14.94 -37.75 -7.16
CA LYS A 412 15.04 -38.43 -8.45
C LYS A 412 14.05 -37.76 -9.40
N PRO A 413 14.45 -37.44 -10.64
CA PRO A 413 13.50 -37.02 -11.65
C PRO A 413 12.49 -38.15 -11.89
N ALA A 414 11.22 -37.79 -12.12
CA ALA A 414 10.16 -38.76 -12.40
C ALA A 414 10.56 -39.68 -13.56
N GLU A 415 10.28 -40.99 -13.43
CA GLU A 415 10.64 -41.97 -14.46
C GLU A 415 9.90 -41.68 -15.77
N GLY A 416 10.64 -41.15 -16.74
CA GLY A 416 10.14 -40.71 -18.04
C GLY A 416 10.48 -39.24 -18.27
N GLY A 417 11.71 -38.97 -18.75
CA GLY A 417 12.25 -37.63 -19.01
C GLY A 417 11.56 -36.82 -20.11
N ASN A 418 10.26 -37.02 -20.33
CA ASN A 418 9.40 -36.15 -21.11
C ASN A 418 8.62 -35.28 -20.13
N LEU A 419 8.88 -33.97 -20.15
CA LEU A 419 7.98 -32.96 -19.60
C LEU A 419 6.58 -33.27 -20.11
N THR A 420 5.67 -33.67 -19.24
CA THR A 420 4.27 -33.78 -19.63
C THR A 420 3.78 -32.37 -19.99
N GLU A 421 3.05 -32.18 -21.09
CA GLU A 421 2.49 -30.87 -21.50
C GLU A 421 1.48 -30.28 -20.48
N ALA A 422 1.33 -30.90 -19.30
CA ALA A 422 0.47 -30.46 -18.23
C ALA A 422 1.14 -29.31 -17.45
N LEU A 423 0.42 -28.19 -17.28
CA LEU A 423 0.88 -27.05 -16.48
C LEU A 423 1.08 -27.40 -14.99
N TYR A 424 0.45 -28.48 -14.51
CA TYR A 424 0.44 -28.88 -13.10
C TYR A 424 0.81 -30.36 -12.90
N GLU A 425 1.85 -30.54 -12.09
CA GLU A 425 2.39 -31.71 -11.39
C GLU A 425 1.52 -32.19 -10.21
N GLY A 426 1.43 -33.48 -9.90
CA GLY A 426 1.09 -33.88 -8.53
C GLY A 426 2.19 -33.43 -7.55
N TYR A 427 1.83 -32.91 -6.38
CA TYR A 427 2.81 -32.52 -5.36
C TYR A 427 3.01 -33.64 -4.35
N GLU A 428 4.29 -33.99 -4.13
CA GLU A 428 4.77 -34.92 -3.09
C GLU A 428 6.04 -34.35 -2.45
N LEU A 429 6.30 -34.69 -1.18
CA LEU A 429 7.54 -34.32 -0.50
C LEU A 429 8.76 -34.99 -1.17
N GLN A 430 9.65 -34.16 -1.72
CA GLN A 430 10.72 -34.60 -2.62
C GLN A 430 12.10 -34.75 -1.96
N SER A 431 12.36 -34.06 -0.85
CA SER A 431 13.67 -34.07 -0.17
C SER A 431 13.65 -34.70 1.22
N ILE A 432 12.46 -35.00 1.77
CA ILE A 432 12.29 -35.64 3.08
C ILE A 432 11.14 -36.65 3.09
N ARG A 433 11.20 -37.60 4.01
CA ARG A 433 10.12 -38.54 4.34
C ARG A 433 9.88 -38.52 5.84
N ILE A 434 8.63 -38.27 6.23
CA ILE A 434 8.20 -38.31 7.64
C ILE A 434 7.54 -39.66 7.90
N ALA A 435 8.14 -40.47 8.78
CA ALA A 435 7.62 -41.78 9.11
C ALA A 435 6.26 -41.67 9.80
N GLY A 436 5.25 -42.39 9.30
CA GLY A 436 3.90 -42.40 9.88
C GLY A 436 2.99 -41.23 9.46
N ALA A 437 3.46 -40.32 8.60
CA ALA A 437 2.62 -39.28 8.02
C ALA A 437 1.50 -39.89 7.15
N ARG A 438 0.32 -39.25 7.19
CA ARG A 438 -0.87 -39.70 6.44
C ARG A 438 -0.95 -38.97 5.10
N PRO A 439 -1.58 -39.58 4.07
CA PRO A 439 -1.88 -38.89 2.82
C PRO A 439 -2.58 -37.55 3.07
N HIS A 440 -2.09 -36.47 2.45
CA HIS A 440 -2.77 -35.18 2.53
C HIS A 440 -4.22 -35.31 2.00
N PRO A 441 -5.24 -34.78 2.72
CA PRO A 441 -6.66 -35.02 2.40
C PRO A 441 -7.11 -34.45 1.06
N THR A 442 -6.37 -33.46 0.54
CA THR A 442 -6.60 -32.83 -0.76
C THR A 442 -5.47 -33.18 -1.71
N ARG A 443 -5.77 -33.43 -2.99
CA ARG A 443 -4.74 -33.57 -4.03
C ARG A 443 -4.01 -32.24 -4.20
N LEU A 444 -2.76 -32.19 -3.77
CA LEU A 444 -1.90 -31.04 -3.96
C LEU A 444 -1.25 -31.11 -5.34
N VAL A 445 -1.05 -29.95 -5.94
CA VAL A 445 -0.40 -29.80 -7.24
C VAL A 445 0.73 -28.78 -7.16
N GLN A 446 1.76 -28.99 -7.96
CA GLN A 446 2.88 -28.07 -8.15
C GLN A 446 3.02 -27.74 -9.63
N SER A 447 3.70 -26.65 -10.00
CA SER A 447 3.99 -26.40 -11.41
C SER A 447 5.02 -27.41 -11.92
N ALA A 448 4.96 -27.78 -13.21
CA ALA A 448 5.98 -28.63 -13.83
C ALA A 448 7.39 -28.03 -13.71
N ALA A 449 7.50 -26.70 -13.73
CA ALA A 449 8.76 -26.00 -13.48
C ALA A 449 9.32 -26.29 -12.07
N MET A 450 8.48 -26.27 -11.02
CA MET A 450 8.91 -26.61 -9.67
C MET A 450 9.25 -28.09 -9.52
N ALA A 451 8.50 -28.99 -10.17
CA ALA A 451 8.76 -30.43 -10.16
C ALA A 451 10.11 -30.81 -10.79
N SER A 452 10.58 -30.02 -11.76
CA SER A 452 11.82 -30.28 -12.50
C SER A 452 13.11 -29.86 -11.78
N VAL A 453 13.04 -29.25 -10.60
CA VAL A 453 14.20 -28.77 -9.85
C VAL A 453 14.28 -29.47 -8.50
N ALA A 454 15.45 -30.03 -8.16
CA ALA A 454 15.67 -30.71 -6.89
C ALA A 454 15.62 -29.72 -5.70
N PRO A 455 14.71 -29.89 -4.73
CA PRO A 455 14.69 -29.06 -3.53
C PRO A 455 15.90 -29.35 -2.63
N PRO A 456 16.43 -28.34 -1.91
CA PRO A 456 17.53 -28.54 -0.98
C PRO A 456 17.11 -29.45 0.18
N LYS A 457 18.06 -30.23 0.71
CA LYS A 457 17.83 -31.07 1.88
C LYS A 457 17.84 -30.21 3.14
N PRO A 458 16.77 -30.18 3.95
CA PRO A 458 16.74 -29.40 5.18
C PRO A 458 17.64 -30.02 6.25
N SER A 459 18.33 -29.17 7.00
CA SER A 459 19.17 -29.55 8.16
C SER A 459 18.52 -29.28 9.51
N TYR A 460 17.43 -28.50 9.54
CA TYR A 460 16.73 -28.11 10.76
C TYR A 460 15.55 -29.05 11.08
N ARG A 461 15.43 -29.48 12.33
CA ARG A 461 14.31 -30.30 12.83
C ARG A 461 13.42 -29.45 13.74
N PRO A 462 12.17 -29.14 13.33
CA PRO A 462 11.26 -28.37 14.17
C PRO A 462 10.82 -29.19 15.39
N HIS A 463 10.55 -28.52 16.52
CA HIS A 463 9.95 -29.14 17.70
C HIS A 463 8.43 -29.06 17.60
N LEU A 464 7.74 -30.19 17.64
CA LEU A 464 6.30 -30.30 17.51
C LEU A 464 5.71 -31.14 18.66
N PRO A 465 4.39 -31.02 18.95
CA PRO A 465 3.74 -31.94 19.89
C PRO A 465 4.02 -33.39 19.50
N ALA A 466 4.37 -34.23 20.49
CA ALA A 466 4.81 -35.60 20.26
C ALA A 466 3.79 -36.46 19.49
N ASP A 467 2.51 -36.10 19.55
CA ASP A 467 1.41 -36.80 18.90
C ASP A 467 1.10 -36.29 17.49
N ALA A 468 1.70 -35.19 17.02
CA ALA A 468 1.33 -34.48 15.78
C ALA A 468 1.23 -35.37 14.53
N VAL A 469 2.13 -36.34 14.37
CA VAL A 469 2.08 -37.32 13.27
C VAL A 469 0.97 -38.35 13.51
N SER A 470 0.87 -38.88 14.73
CA SER A 470 -0.09 -39.95 15.08
C SER A 470 -1.55 -39.49 14.98
N VAL A 471 -1.84 -38.25 15.36
CA VAL A 471 -3.18 -37.63 15.26
C VAL A 471 -3.49 -37.09 13.86
N GLY A 472 -2.51 -37.13 12.94
CA GLY A 472 -2.70 -36.69 11.56
C GLY A 472 -2.73 -35.17 11.36
N LEU A 473 -2.09 -34.40 12.26
CA LEU A 473 -1.87 -32.96 12.06
C LEU A 473 -0.81 -32.68 11.00
N LEU A 474 0.08 -33.65 10.74
CA LEU A 474 1.07 -33.62 9.66
C LEU A 474 0.75 -34.67 8.59
N SER A 475 0.69 -34.20 7.35
CA SER A 475 0.57 -35.02 6.14
C SER A 475 1.93 -35.40 5.56
N ASP A 476 1.89 -36.28 4.55
CA ASP A 476 3.01 -36.66 3.69
C ASP A 476 3.32 -35.65 2.56
N ALA A 477 2.67 -34.48 2.61
CA ALA A 477 2.83 -33.37 1.70
C ALA A 477 2.90 -32.06 2.49
#